data_AF-A0A2E3J8G1-F1
#
_entry.id   AF-A0A2E3J8G1-F1
#
_cell.length_a   1.000
_cell.length_b   1.000
_cell.length_c   1.000
_cell.angle_alpha   90.00
_cell.angle_beta   90.00
_cell.angle_gamma   90.00
#
_symmetry.space_group_name_H-M   'P 1'
#
loop_
_entity.id
_entity.type
_entity.pdbx_description
1 polymer ?
#
loop_
_entity_poly.entity_id
_entity_poly.type
_entity_poly.pdbx_seq_one_letter_code
_entity_poly.pdbx_strand_id
1 'polypeptide(L)' 'MEFVWIEPGTVDMGSPPSDAMAASNETPQHTVVITKGFWMAKFVITQGQWLSVVGTSPLNQVFL' A
#
# COMPACT_ATOMS: atom_id res chain seq x y z
N MET A 1 -13.33 9.68 1.90
CA MET A 1 -12.15 8.80 2.15
C MET A 1 -11.72 8.99 3.59
N GLU A 2 -11.13 7.97 4.18
CA GLU A 2 -10.52 8.02 5.52
C GLU A 2 -9.02 7.77 5.38
N PHE A 3 -8.22 8.63 5.98
CA PHE A 3 -6.76 8.55 6.01
C PHE A 3 -6.28 8.46 7.45
N VAL A 4 -5.14 7.79 7.63
CA VAL A 4 -4.41 7.74 8.89
C VAL A 4 -3.06 8.41 8.73
N TRP A 5 -2.63 9.13 9.76
CA TRP A 5 -1.29 9.69 9.82
C TRP A 5 -0.32 8.61 10.25
N ILE A 6 0.74 8.42 9.46
CA ILE A 6 1.86 7.55 9.81
C ILE A 6 3.01 8.44 10.22
N GLU A 7 3.44 8.33 11.48
CA GLU A 7 4.55 9.09 12.02
C GLU A 7 5.88 8.72 11.32
N PRO A 8 6.87 9.63 11.26
CA PRO A 8 8.22 9.27 10.89
C PRO A 8 8.75 8.14 11.79
N GLY A 9 9.59 7.26 11.23
CA GLY A 9 10.05 6.08 11.96
C GLY A 9 11.09 5.28 11.21
N THR A 10 11.52 4.19 11.84
CA THR A 10 12.48 3.24 11.28
C THR A 10 11.84 1.85 11.28
N VAL A 11 11.97 1.12 10.18
CA VAL A 11 11.40 -0.21 10.00
C VAL A 11 12.38 -1.09 9.25
N ASP A 12 12.43 -2.38 9.60
CA ASP A 12 13.13 -3.37 8.80
C ASP A 12 12.20 -3.83 7.67
N MET A 13 12.56 -3.48 6.43
CA MET A 13 11.78 -3.76 5.23
C MET A 13 12.38 -4.94 4.46
N GLY A 14 11.52 -5.78 3.91
CA GLY A 14 11.89 -7.03 3.26
C GLY A 14 11.74 -8.23 4.19
N SER A 15 11.84 -9.43 3.62
CA SER A 15 11.56 -10.68 4.32
C SER A 15 12.78 -11.13 5.14
N PRO A 16 12.58 -11.52 6.41
CA PRO A 16 13.69 -11.92 7.28
C PRO A 16 14.36 -13.19 6.74
N PRO A 17 15.65 -13.43 7.04
CA PRO A 17 16.35 -14.63 6.57
C PRO A 17 15.72 -15.96 6.98
N SER A 18 14.89 -15.96 8.03
CA SER A 18 14.17 -17.13 8.53
C SER A 18 12.88 -17.44 7.75
N ASP A 19 12.42 -16.56 6.86
CA ASP A 19 11.22 -16.80 6.07
C ASP A 19 11.52 -17.71 4.88
N ALA A 20 11.08 -18.97 4.98
CA ALA A 20 11.28 -19.99 3.95
C ALA A 20 10.42 -19.77 2.69
N MET A 21 9.41 -18.89 2.74
CA MET A 21 8.51 -18.59 1.63
C MET A 21 8.90 -17.31 0.88
N ALA A 22 9.93 -16.60 1.35
CA ALA A 22 10.37 -15.35 0.75
C ALA A 22 10.78 -15.55 -0.72
N ALA A 23 10.20 -14.75 -1.62
CA ALA A 23 10.65 -14.70 -2.99
C ALA A 23 12.04 -14.04 -3.08
N SER A 24 12.80 -14.33 -4.14
CA SER A 24 14.17 -13.83 -4.30
C SER A 24 14.25 -12.29 -4.36
N ASN A 25 13.17 -11.62 -4.76
CA ASN A 25 13.06 -10.16 -4.80
C ASN A 25 12.56 -9.51 -3.50
N GLU A 26 12.23 -10.29 -2.47
CA GLU A 26 11.84 -9.78 -1.15
C GLU A 26 13.03 -9.69 -0.17
N THR A 27 14.19 -10.20 -0.57
CA THR A 27 15.42 -10.26 0.24
C THR A 27 16.54 -9.41 -0.38
N PRO A 28 17.52 -8.94 0.41
CA PRO A 28 17.62 -9.07 1.86
C PRO A 28 16.72 -8.07 2.60
N GLN A 29 16.32 -8.44 3.82
CA GLN A 29 15.78 -7.48 4.77
C GLN A 29 16.81 -6.39 5.09
N HIS A 30 16.38 -5.14 5.13
CA HIS A 30 17.24 -3.99 5.42
C HIS A 30 16.46 -2.88 6.14
N THR A 31 17.17 -2.09 6.94
CA THR A 31 16.58 -0.99 7.70
C THR A 31 16.28 0.22 6.80
N VAL A 32 15.05 0.69 6.85
CA VAL A 32 14.56 1.89 6.14
C VAL A 32 14.20 2.96 7.16
N VAL A 33 14.69 4.19 6.94
CA VAL A 33 14.38 5.36 7.77
C VAL A 33 13.44 6.29 7.01
N ILE A 34 12.21 6.42 7.49
CA ILE A 34 11.24 7.39 6.99
C ILE A 34 11.34 8.66 7.83
N THR A 35 11.92 9.70 7.25
CA THR A 35 12.29 10.94 7.96
C THR A 35 11.14 11.92 8.14
N LYS A 36 10.02 11.73 7.43
CA LYS A 36 8.82 12.57 7.52
C LYS A 36 7.58 11.70 7.55
N GLY A 37 6.65 12.03 8.43
CA GLY A 37 5.35 11.39 8.45
C GLY A 37 4.56 11.69 7.18
N PHE A 38 3.58 10.84 6.90
CA PHE A 38 2.73 10.97 5.72
C PHE A 38 1.34 10.39 5.97
N TRP A 39 0.37 10.81 5.17
CA TRP A 39 -0.98 10.27 5.21
C TRP A 39 -1.10 9.04 4.32
N MET A 40 -1.71 7.98 4.83
CA MET A 40 -2.04 6.78 4.06
C MET A 40 -3.54 6.51 4.13
N ALA A 41 -4.14 6.12 3.00
CA ALA A 41 -5.54 5.70 2.99
C ALA A 41 -5.70 4.47 3.90
N LYS A 42 -6.68 4.50 4.80
CA LYS A 42 -6.91 3.41 5.76
C LYS A 42 -7.37 2.11 5.07
N PHE A 43 -8.01 2.26 3.91
CA PHE A 43 -8.55 1.17 3.11
C PHE A 43 -8.08 1.30 1.67
N VAL A 44 -8.07 0.17 0.96
CA VAL A 44 -7.90 0.17 -0.51
C VAL A 44 -9.00 1.02 -1.16
N ILE A 45 -8.67 1.63 -2.29
CA ILE A 45 -9.62 2.47 -3.04
C ILE A 45 -10.79 1.61 -3.53
N THR A 46 -12.01 2.09 -3.29
CA THR A 46 -13.22 1.40 -3.76
C THR A 46 -13.56 1.77 -5.20
N GLN A 47 -14.29 0.91 -5.90
CA GLN A 47 -14.78 1.19 -7.26
C GLN A 47 -15.60 2.48 -7.33
N GLY A 48 -16.43 2.77 -6.31
CA GLY A 48 -17.19 4.02 -6.22
C GLY A 48 -16.31 5.25 -6.07
N GLN A 49 -15.24 5.15 -5.28
CA GLN A 49 -14.25 6.23 -5.14
C GLN A 49 -13.50 6.46 -6.44
N TRP A 50 -13.04 5.40 -7.10
CA TRP A 50 -12.41 5.50 -8.42
C TRP A 50 -13.34 6.17 -9.43
N LEU A 51 -14.57 5.67 -9.56
CA LEU A 51 -15.57 6.20 -10.49
C LEU A 51 -15.86 7.68 -10.24
N SER A 52 -15.92 8.12 -8.98
CA SER A 52 -16.15 9.53 -8.64
C SER A 52 -15.05 10.49 -9.12
N VAL A 53 -13.83 10.00 -9.32
CA VAL A 53 -12.67 10.81 -9.75
C VAL A 53 -12.40 10.65 -11.24
N VAL A 54 -12.41 9.41 -11.73
CA VAL A 54 -12.00 9.08 -13.09
C VAL A 54 -13.19 9.11 -14.07
N GLY A 55 -14.42 8.92 -13.57
CA GLY A 55 -15.63 8.93 -14.38
C GLY A 55 -15.89 7.64 -15.18
N THR A 56 -14.98 6.67 -15.15
CA THR A 56 -15.16 5.36 -15.78
C THR A 56 -14.82 4.22 -14.82
N SER A 57 -15.45 3.06 -15.03
CA SER A 57 -15.14 1.85 -14.28
C SER A 57 -13.87 1.18 -14.86
N PRO A 58 -12.89 0.80 -14.03
CA PRO A 58 -11.70 0.06 -14.46
C PRO A 58 -12.02 -1.42 -14.69
N LEU A 59 -13.17 -1.89 -14.23
CA LEU A 59 -13.71 -3.20 -14.56
C LEU A 59 -14.77 -3.01 -15.66
N ASN A 60 -14.62 -3.74 -16.76
CA ASN A 60 -15.66 -3.87 -17.80
C ASN A 60 -16.86 -4.63 -17.21
N GLN A 61 -17.64 -3.99 -16.37
CA GLN A 61 -18.96 -4.46 -15.98
C GLN A 61 -19.93 -3.32 -16.23
N VAL A 62 -20.57 -3.44 -17.39
CA VAL A 62 -21.86 -2.84 -17.68
C VAL A 62 -22.79 -3.25 -16.54
N PHE A 63 -23.09 -2.31 -15.64
CA PHE A 63 -24.27 -2.40 -14.80
C PHE A 63 -25.41 -1.69 -15.53
N LEU A 64 -25.90 -2.35 -16.58
CA LEU A 64 -27.24 -2.18 -17.13
C LEU A 64 -27.83 -3.58 -17.31
#